data_AF-A0A821M0K8-F1
#
_entry.id   AF-A0A821M0K8-F1
#
_cell.length_a   1.000
_cell.length_b   1.000
_cell.length_c   1.000
_cell.angle_alpha   90.00
_cell.angle_beta   90.00
_cell.angle_gamma   90.00
#
_symmetry.space_group_name_H-M   'P 1'
#
loop_
_entity.id
_entity.type
_entity.pdbx_description
1 polymer ?
#
loop_
_entity_poly.entity_id
_entity_poly.type
_entity_poly.pdbx_seq_one_letter_code
_entity_poly.pdbx_strand_id
1 'polypeptide(L)'
;MGDTRGLTQDDMNLENIISFISNLSHLNAICILLKPNEAKLNIVLRSYFDRLLNFLGEAARENIVFCFTNTRSTFFSPGNTGPLLKKMLESCRINNIPYKKANTFCFDSEAFRYLVALTNQIEFDEYQKKEYQQSWT
;
A
#
# COMPACT_ATOMS: atom_id res chain seq x y z
N MET A 1 4.27 11.16 -0.12
CA MET A 1 3.27 11.94 0.63
C MET A 1 3.63 11.84 2.10
N GLY A 2 3.92 12.96 2.75
CA GLY A 2 4.73 12.98 3.98
C GLY A 2 6.19 13.35 3.74
N ASP A 3 6.48 14.03 2.63
CA ASP A 3 7.77 14.67 2.41
C ASP A 3 7.94 15.80 3.44
N THR A 4 9.14 15.93 4.02
CA THR A 4 9.44 16.92 5.07
C THR A 4 9.38 18.36 4.57
N ARG A 5 9.14 18.55 3.26
CA ARG A 5 9.05 19.83 2.56
C ARG A 5 7.66 20.51 2.62
N GLY A 6 6.66 19.86 3.23
CA GLY A 6 5.38 20.49 3.62
C GLY A 6 4.21 20.31 2.64
N LEU A 7 3.06 20.90 2.99
CA LEU A 7 1.77 20.73 2.30
C LEU A 7 1.79 21.14 0.82
N THR A 8 2.52 22.21 0.48
CA THR A 8 2.62 22.70 -0.90
C THR A 8 3.27 21.67 -1.84
N GLN A 9 4.27 20.94 -1.35
CA GLN A 9 4.93 19.91 -2.16
C GLN A 9 4.02 18.70 -2.38
N ASP A 10 3.26 18.30 -1.36
CA ASP A 10 2.31 17.20 -1.50
C ASP A 10 1.15 17.56 -2.46
N ASP A 11 0.73 18.83 -2.53
CA ASP A 11 -0.22 19.30 -3.55
C ASP A 11 0.35 19.21 -4.97
N MET A 12 1.59 19.68 -5.20
CA MET A 12 2.27 19.54 -6.49
C MET A 12 2.44 18.06 -6.87
N ASN A 13 2.77 17.21 -5.91
CA ASN A 13 2.89 15.77 -6.13
C ASN A 13 1.56 15.17 -6.61
N LEU A 14 0.44 15.57 -6.00
CA LEU A 14 -0.87 15.10 -6.43
C LEU A 14 -1.24 15.60 -7.83
N GLU A 15 -0.99 16.87 -8.14
CA GLU A 15 -1.23 17.41 -9.49
C GLU A 15 -0.41 16.68 -10.56
N ASN A 16 0.86 16.37 -10.26
CA ASN A 16 1.71 15.60 -11.16
C ASN A 16 1.16 14.18 -11.38
N ILE A 17 0.68 13.52 -10.32
CA ILE A 17 0.04 12.19 -10.42
C ILE A 17 -1.21 12.27 -11.29
N ILE A 18 -2.08 13.24 -11.05
CA ILE A 18 -3.32 13.45 -11.81
C ILE A 18 -3.02 13.73 -13.29
N SER A 19 -2.07 14.62 -13.56
CA SER A 19 -1.63 14.96 -14.91
C SER A 19 -1.08 13.74 -15.65
N PHE A 20 -0.24 12.95 -14.99
CA PHE A 20 0.28 11.71 -15.56
C PHE A 20 -0.85 10.72 -15.90
N ILE A 21 -1.76 10.47 -14.96
CA ILE A 21 -2.88 9.53 -15.16
C ILE A 21 -3.80 10.00 -16.29
N SER A 22 -4.02 11.32 -16.42
CA SER A 22 -4.86 11.90 -17.48
C SER A 22 -4.35 11.61 -18.90
N ASN A 23 -3.07 11.31 -19.07
CA ASN A 23 -2.46 10.96 -20.35
C ASN A 23 -2.54 9.45 -20.67
N LEU A 24 -3.04 8.63 -19.74
CA LEU A 24 -3.22 7.19 -19.96
C LEU A 24 -4.56 6.93 -20.65
N SER A 25 -4.54 6.14 -21.73
CA SER A 25 -5.78 5.73 -22.40
C SER A 25 -6.60 4.75 -21.56
N HIS A 26 -5.93 3.98 -20.69
CA HIS A 26 -6.54 2.97 -19.83
C HIS A 26 -5.82 2.90 -18.48
N LEU A 27 -6.59 2.68 -17.41
CA LEU A 27 -6.08 2.45 -16.06
C LEU A 27 -6.66 1.15 -15.49
N ASN A 28 -5.85 0.09 -15.51
CA ASN A 28 -6.30 -1.24 -15.12
C ASN A 28 -6.29 -1.50 -13.61
N ALA A 29 -5.29 -0.96 -12.91
CA ALA A 29 -5.09 -1.19 -11.49
C ALA A 29 -4.42 0.02 -10.82
N ILE A 30 -4.78 0.27 -9.56
CA ILE A 30 -4.21 1.31 -8.72
C ILE A 30 -3.69 0.65 -7.45
N CYS A 31 -2.37 0.55 -7.32
CA CYS A 31 -1.73 -0.03 -6.15
C CYS A 31 -1.39 1.08 -5.14
N ILE A 32 -1.99 1.01 -3.96
CA ILE A 32 -1.74 1.98 -2.89
C ILE A 32 -0.83 1.34 -1.84
N LEU A 33 0.40 1.85 -1.77
CA LEU A 33 1.42 1.36 -0.85
C LEU A 33 1.31 2.04 0.52
N LEU A 34 1.31 1.24 1.58
CA LEU A 34 1.19 1.66 2.96
C LEU A 34 2.18 0.89 3.85
N LYS A 35 2.61 1.50 4.95
CA LYS A 35 3.30 0.75 6.01
C LYS A 35 2.29 0.13 6.96
N PRO A 36 2.53 -1.09 7.46
CA PRO A 36 1.77 -1.66 8.54
C PRO A 36 2.15 -0.95 9.83
N ASN A 37 1.22 -0.96 10.78
CA ASN A 37 1.44 -0.43 12.13
C ASN A 37 1.69 1.09 12.24
N GLU A 38 1.14 1.89 11.35
CA GLU A 38 1.10 3.34 11.52
C GLU A 38 0.11 3.69 12.64
N ALA A 39 0.59 4.44 13.64
CA ALA A 39 -0.21 4.77 14.84
C ALA A 39 -1.44 5.64 14.52
N LYS A 40 -1.36 6.44 13.45
CA LYS A 40 -2.45 7.29 12.95
C LYS A 40 -2.33 7.42 11.44
N LEU A 41 -3.45 7.29 10.74
CA LEU A 41 -3.54 7.80 9.37
C LEU A 41 -3.63 9.32 9.44
N ASN A 42 -2.68 9.99 8.79
CA ASN A 42 -2.61 11.44 8.79
C ASN A 42 -3.88 12.03 8.12
N ILE A 43 -4.46 13.10 8.69
CA ILE A 43 -5.57 13.86 8.09
C ILE A 43 -5.23 14.28 6.65
N VAL A 44 -3.96 14.61 6.43
CA VAL A 44 -3.39 14.95 5.12
C VAL A 44 -3.54 13.77 4.14
N LEU A 45 -3.23 12.54 4.57
CA LEU A 45 -3.38 11.34 3.74
C LEU A 45 -4.84 11.12 3.34
N ARG A 46 -5.79 11.35 4.25
CA ARG A 46 -7.23 11.26 3.95
C ARG A 46 -7.66 12.26 2.88
N SER A 47 -7.24 13.53 3.00
CA SER A 47 -7.53 14.57 2.01
C SER A 47 -7.00 14.20 0.62
N TYR A 48 -5.78 13.65 0.55
CA TYR A 48 -5.20 13.22 -0.71
C TYR A 48 -5.91 12.02 -1.32
N PHE A 49 -6.26 11.03 -0.50
CA PHE A 49 -7.08 9.90 -0.94
C PHE A 49 -8.41 10.39 -1.51
N ASP A 50 -9.13 11.25 -0.79
CA ASP A 50 -10.41 11.79 -1.26
C ASP A 50 -10.26 12.53 -2.60
N ARG A 51 -9.24 13.39 -2.74
CA ARG A 51 -8.98 14.11 -4.01
C ARG A 51 -8.63 13.18 -5.16
N LEU A 52 -7.75 12.21 -4.92
CA LEU A 52 -7.34 11.24 -5.93
C LEU A 52 -8.54 10.40 -6.39
N LEU A 53 -9.32 9.88 -5.45
CA LEU A 53 -10.50 9.07 -5.75
C LEU A 53 -11.55 9.90 -6.50
N ASN A 54 -11.79 11.15 -6.09
CA ASN A 54 -12.71 12.05 -6.80
C ASN A 54 -12.27 12.30 -8.25
N PHE A 55 -10.96 12.42 -8.51
CA PHE A 55 -10.43 12.55 -9.86
C PHE A 55 -10.62 11.27 -10.69
N LEU A 56 -10.34 10.12 -10.10
CA LEU A 56 -10.43 8.83 -10.79
C LEU A 56 -11.89 8.36 -11.02
N GLY A 57 -12.82 8.91 -10.26
CA GLY A 57 -14.25 8.59 -10.33
C GLY A 57 -14.61 7.23 -9.74
N GLU A 58 -15.90 6.94 -9.67
CA GLU A 58 -16.41 5.72 -9.02
C GLU A 58 -15.94 4.44 -9.70
N ALA A 59 -15.75 4.44 -11.02
CA ALA A 59 -15.34 3.26 -11.79
C ALA A 59 -13.95 2.74 -11.37
N ALA A 60 -13.08 3.62 -10.88
CA ALA A 60 -11.73 3.25 -10.48
C ALA A 60 -11.68 2.47 -9.16
N ARG A 61 -12.75 2.53 -8.33
CA ARG A 61 -12.75 1.94 -6.98
C ARG A 61 -12.51 0.43 -6.99
N GLU A 62 -13.03 -0.27 -8.01
CA GLU A 62 -12.90 -1.73 -8.13
C GLU A 62 -11.48 -2.15 -8.54
N ASN A 63 -10.69 -1.22 -9.07
CA ASN A 63 -9.33 -1.44 -9.53
C ASN A 63 -8.28 -1.11 -8.45
N ILE A 64 -8.71 -0.76 -7.23
CA ILE A 64 -7.80 -0.41 -6.13
C ILE A 64 -7.34 -1.66 -5.39
N VAL A 65 -6.02 -1.74 -5.25
CA VAL A 65 -5.31 -2.78 -4.50
C VAL A 65 -4.52 -2.12 -3.39
N PHE A 66 -4.65 -2.64 -2.17
CA PHE A 66 -3.91 -2.17 -1.00
C PHE A 66 -2.69 -3.04 -0.75
N CYS A 67 -1.55 -2.38 -0.60
CA CYS A 67 -0.24 -3.01 -0.58
C CYS A 67 0.49 -2.59 0.70
N PHE A 68 0.67 -3.51 1.65
CA PHE A 68 1.39 -3.25 2.88
C PHE A 68 2.84 -3.73 2.76
N THR A 69 3.81 -2.81 2.84
CA THR A 69 5.26 -3.09 2.80
C THR A 69 5.83 -3.19 4.20
N ASN A 70 6.94 -3.90 4.44
CA ASN A 70 7.58 -4.00 5.77
C ASN A 70 6.72 -4.72 6.82
N THR A 71 5.97 -5.74 6.38
CA THR A 71 4.99 -6.46 7.21
C THR A 71 5.59 -7.57 8.07
N ARG A 72 6.91 -7.80 8.06
CA ARG A 72 7.53 -8.78 8.96
C ARG A 72 7.21 -8.50 10.43
N SER A 73 7.25 -7.23 10.85
CA SER A 73 6.96 -6.84 12.25
C SER A 73 5.50 -7.04 12.66
N THR A 74 4.61 -7.25 11.69
CA THR A 74 3.18 -7.48 11.90
C THR A 74 2.75 -8.86 11.41
N PHE A 75 3.68 -9.82 11.34
CA PHE A 75 3.43 -11.19 10.91
C PHE A 75 2.71 -11.26 9.56
N PHE A 76 3.18 -10.46 8.60
CA PHE A 76 2.64 -10.39 7.24
C PHE A 76 1.15 -9.98 7.19
N SER A 77 0.75 -9.10 8.12
CA SER A 77 -0.59 -8.53 8.16
C SER A 77 -0.59 -6.99 8.07
N PRO A 78 -1.73 -6.35 7.76
CA PRO A 78 -1.85 -4.89 7.73
C PRO A 78 -1.55 -4.18 9.06
N GLY A 79 -1.50 -4.92 10.18
CA GLY A 79 -1.28 -4.38 11.51
C GLY A 79 -2.30 -3.30 11.91
N ASN A 80 -1.88 -2.35 12.74
CA ASN A 80 -2.75 -1.26 13.23
C ASN A 80 -3.22 -0.31 12.12
N THR A 81 -2.52 -0.23 10.98
CA THR A 81 -2.93 0.57 9.83
C THR A 81 -4.23 0.05 9.21
N GLY A 82 -4.43 -1.27 9.18
CA GLY A 82 -5.58 -1.89 8.51
C GLY A 82 -6.95 -1.42 9.03
N PRO A 83 -7.22 -1.52 10.35
CA PRO A 83 -8.45 -0.99 10.94
C PRO A 83 -8.65 0.52 10.72
N LEU A 84 -7.57 1.30 10.79
CA LEU A 84 -7.62 2.74 10.52
C LEU A 84 -8.00 3.03 9.07
N LEU A 85 -7.42 2.28 8.13
CA LEU A 85 -7.70 2.40 6.70
C LEU A 85 -9.16 2.07 6.41
N LYS A 86 -9.65 0.96 6.98
CA LYS A 86 -11.06 0.57 6.84
C LYS A 86 -12.00 1.71 7.28
N LYS A 87 -11.75 2.27 8.46
CA LYS A 87 -12.54 3.40 8.98
C LYS A 87 -12.43 4.65 8.10
N MET A 88 -11.26 4.92 7.53
CA MET A 88 -11.07 6.02 6.59
C MET A 88 -11.92 5.83 5.34
N LEU A 89 -11.86 4.63 4.73
CA LEU A 89 -12.62 4.29 3.52
C LEU A 89 -14.14 4.36 3.74
N GLU A 90 -14.62 3.91 4.91
CA GLU A 90 -16.04 4.03 5.30
C GLU A 90 -16.51 5.50 5.42
N SER A 91 -15.57 6.43 5.59
CA SER A 91 -15.83 7.86 5.74
C SER A 91 -15.49 8.69 4.49
N CYS A 92 -15.03 8.04 3.42
CA CYS A 92 -14.74 8.67 2.14
C CYS A 92 -16.05 8.98 1.41
N ARG A 93 -16.05 10.02 0.57
CA ARG A 93 -17.23 10.39 -0.24
C ARG A 93 -17.57 9.34 -1.29
N ILE A 94 -16.54 8.70 -1.84
CA ILE A 94 -16.71 7.58 -2.76
C ILE A 94 -16.99 6.33 -1.95
N ASN A 95 -18.24 5.89 -2.00
CA ASN A 95 -18.72 4.74 -1.26
C ASN A 95 -18.24 3.43 -1.88
N ASN A 96 -18.18 2.40 -1.02
CA ASN A 96 -17.97 1.00 -1.41
C ASN A 96 -16.61 0.69 -2.04
N ILE A 97 -15.54 1.39 -1.67
CA ILE A 97 -14.18 0.94 -2.02
C ILE A 97 -13.95 -0.42 -1.36
N PRO A 98 -13.71 -1.49 -2.12
CA PRO A 98 -13.50 -2.81 -1.53
C PRO A 98 -12.26 -2.81 -0.63
N TYR A 99 -12.40 -3.29 0.60
CA TYR A 99 -11.26 -3.58 1.48
C TYR A 99 -11.42 -4.99 2.03
N LYS A 100 -10.90 -5.96 1.28
CA LYS A 100 -11.05 -7.40 1.51
C LYS A 100 -9.70 -8.09 1.38
N LYS A 101 -9.62 -9.34 1.85
CA LYS A 101 -8.42 -10.18 1.67
C LYS A 101 -8.01 -10.31 0.19
N ALA A 102 -8.97 -10.35 -0.74
CA ALA A 102 -8.72 -10.53 -2.17
C ALA A 102 -8.00 -9.33 -2.84
N ASN A 103 -8.11 -8.12 -2.30
CA ASN A 103 -7.45 -6.92 -2.84
C ASN A 103 -6.49 -6.27 -1.85
N THR A 104 -6.03 -7.03 -0.86
CA THR A 104 -5.07 -6.57 0.15
C THR A 104 -3.89 -7.54 0.20
N PHE A 105 -2.70 -7.04 -0.09
CA PHE A 105 -1.47 -7.81 -0.12
C PHE A 105 -0.50 -7.27 0.92
N CYS A 106 0.14 -8.16 1.65
CA CYS A 106 1.19 -7.84 2.62
C CYS A 106 2.48 -8.47 2.12
N PHE A 107 3.53 -7.68 1.98
CA PHE A 107 4.78 -8.15 1.41
C PHE A 107 5.99 -7.54 2.11
N ASP A 108 7.03 -8.35 2.17
CA ASP A 108 8.34 -7.97 2.69
C ASP A 108 9.43 -8.46 1.73
N SER A 109 10.63 -7.91 1.86
CA SER A 109 11.76 -8.27 0.99
C SER A 109 12.42 -9.60 1.38
N GLU A 110 11.87 -10.33 2.34
CA GLU A 110 12.54 -11.44 2.99
C GLU A 110 12.83 -12.61 2.03
N ALA A 111 11.87 -13.13 1.25
CA ALA A 111 12.30 -14.17 0.29
C ALA A 111 13.07 -13.66 -0.93
N PHE A 112 13.03 -12.36 -1.28
CA PHE A 112 14.01 -11.84 -2.23
C PHE A 112 15.44 -11.91 -1.65
N ARG A 113 15.61 -11.50 -0.38
CA ARG A 113 16.88 -11.65 0.34
C ARG A 113 17.31 -13.11 0.43
N TYR A 114 16.38 -14.01 0.68
CA TYR A 114 16.64 -15.45 0.68
C TYR A 114 17.18 -15.95 -0.67
N LEU A 115 16.54 -15.58 -1.79
CA LEU A 115 16.98 -15.97 -3.14
C LEU A 115 18.39 -15.44 -3.46
N VAL A 116 18.66 -14.18 -3.09
CA VAL A 116 20.00 -13.60 -3.24
C VAL A 116 21.02 -14.35 -2.39
N ALA A 117 20.69 -14.70 -1.15
CA ALA A 117 21.59 -15.42 -0.26
C ALA A 117 21.91 -16.85 -0.76
N LEU A 118 20.93 -17.57 -1.31
CA LEU A 118 21.15 -18.86 -1.96
C LEU A 118 22.10 -18.74 -3.17
N THR A 119 21.97 -17.66 -3.96
CA THR A 119 22.88 -17.38 -5.08
C THR A 119 24.33 -17.15 -4.61
N ASN A 120 24.49 -16.65 -3.38
CA ASN A 120 25.78 -16.45 -2.73
C ASN A 120 26.23 -17.65 -1.87
N GLN A 121 25.58 -18.82 -2.00
CA GLN A 121 25.93 -20.04 -1.26
C GLN A 121 25.86 -19.87 0.26
N ILE A 122 25.03 -18.96 0.75
CA ILE A 122 24.76 -18.82 2.18
C ILE A 122 23.79 -19.93 2.59
N GLU A 123 24.22 -20.74 3.56
CA GLU A 123 23.39 -21.80 4.13
C GLU A 123 22.43 -21.25 5.19
N PHE A 124 21.23 -21.85 5.24
CA PHE A 124 20.21 -21.53 6.21
C PHE A 124 19.74 -22.82 6.88
N ASP A 125 19.47 -22.76 8.17
CA ASP A 125 18.83 -23.86 8.88
C ASP A 125 17.31 -23.94 8.55
N GLU A 126 16.67 -25.02 9.01
CA GLU A 126 15.24 -25.25 8.77
C GLU A 126 14.34 -24.20 9.43
N TYR A 127 14.79 -23.57 10.51
CA TYR A 127 14.02 -22.52 11.18
C TYR A 127 14.03 -21.24 10.33
N GLN A 128 15.21 -20.82 9.86
CA GLN A 128 15.38 -19.66 8.99
C GLN A 128 14.63 -19.83 7.67
N LYS A 129 14.70 -21.02 7.04
CA LYS A 129 13.92 -21.32 5.82
C LYS A 129 12.43 -21.12 6.03
N LYS A 130 11.88 -21.60 7.16
CA LYS A 130 10.47 -21.42 7.50
C LYS A 130 10.11 -19.95 7.70
N GLU A 131 10.97 -19.15 8.32
CA GLU A 131 10.74 -17.70 8.45
C GLU A 131 10.66 -17.01 7.07
N TYR A 132 11.57 -17.33 6.15
CA TYR A 132 11.55 -16.73 4.80
C TYR A 132 10.29 -17.13 4.00
N GLN A 133 9.82 -18.37 4.14
CA GLN A 133 8.60 -18.86 3.48
C GLN A 133 7.36 -18.07 3.88
N GLN A 134 7.27 -17.64 5.15
CA GLN A 134 6.11 -16.88 5.64
C GLN A 134 5.94 -15.53 4.94
N SER A 135 6.99 -14.99 4.30
CA SER A 135 6.91 -13.69 3.63
C SER A 135 6.16 -13.67 2.29
N TRP A 136 5.71 -14.84 1.81
CA TRP A 136 5.08 -15.04 0.48
C TRP A 136 3.74 -15.78 0.55
N THR A 137 3.21 -16.00 1.76
CA THR A 137 1.94 -16.71 2.03
C THR A 137 0.87 -15.76 2.57
#